data_AF-A0A928ME42-F1
#
_entry.id   AF-A0A928ME42-F1
#
_cell.length_a   1.000
_cell.length_b   1.000
_cell.length_c   1.000
_cell.angle_alpha   90.00
_cell.angle_beta   90.00
_cell.angle_gamma   90.00
#
_symmetry.space_group_name_H-M   'P 1'
#
loop_
_entity.id
_entity.type
_entity.pdbx_description
1 polymer ?
#
loop_
_entity_poly.entity_id
_entity_poly.type
_entity_poly.pdbx_seq_one_letter_code
_entity_poly.pdbx_strand_id
1 'polypeptide(L)' 'MLNGLVGNFYYVNGEKVPAYYGLVQWEGNYYYVNDYAAIVKNVKKYVSKTNGLTWADGTAIESGYYEFDAEGKMIIE' A
#
# COMPACT_ATOMS: atom_id res chain seq x y z
N MET A 1 -2.06 -0.31 -20.28
CA MET A 1 -2.72 -1.17 -19.27
C MET A 1 -2.65 -0.45 -17.93
N LEU A 2 -3.69 -0.58 -17.10
CA LEU A 2 -3.72 0.08 -15.79
C LEU A 2 -2.62 -0.47 -14.89
N ASN A 3 -1.85 0.42 -14.26
CA ASN A 3 -0.85 0.09 -13.26
C ASN A 3 -0.95 1.12 -12.15
N GLY A 4 -0.81 0.67 -10.90
CA GLY A 4 -0.90 1.55 -9.75
C GLY A 4 -2.32 1.80 -9.28
N LEU A 5 -2.55 2.99 -8.73
CA LEU A 5 -3.83 3.35 -8.11
C LEU A 5 -4.86 3.85 -9.10
N VAL A 6 -6.06 3.28 -9.00
CA VAL A 6 -7.26 3.75 -9.68
C VAL A 6 -8.40 3.78 -8.66
N GLY A 7 -8.75 4.98 -8.20
CA GLY A 7 -9.72 5.18 -7.13
C GLY A 7 -9.25 4.59 -5.80
N ASN A 8 -9.93 3.53 -5.34
CA ASN A 8 -9.58 2.83 -4.08
C ASN A 8 -8.84 1.50 -4.33
N PHE A 9 -8.51 1.18 -5.58
CA PHE A 9 -7.99 -0.12 -5.96
C PHE A 9 -6.60 -0.01 -6.58
N TYR A 10 -5.83 -1.08 -6.47
CA TYR A 10 -4.49 -1.19 -7.03
C TYR A 10 -4.45 -2.19 -8.17
N TYR A 11 -3.73 -1.86 -9.25
CA TYR A 11 -3.66 -2.65 -10.47
C TYR A 11 -2.21 -2.99 -10.83
N VAL A 12 -2.01 -4.21 -11.35
CA VAL A 12 -0.74 -4.67 -11.94
C VAL A 12 -1.06 -5.27 -13.30
N ASN A 13 -0.41 -4.77 -14.35
CA ASN A 13 -0.60 -5.22 -15.73
C ASN A 13 -2.06 -5.24 -16.21
N GLY A 14 -2.87 -4.28 -15.75
CA GLY A 14 -4.29 -4.17 -16.10
C GLY A 14 -5.24 -4.96 -15.22
N GLU A 15 -4.74 -5.79 -14.29
CA GLU A 15 -5.55 -6.59 -13.39
C GLU A 15 -5.59 -5.99 -11.98
N LYS A 16 -6.77 -5.96 -11.36
CA LYS A 16 -6.91 -5.53 -9.97
C LYS A 16 -6.28 -6.59 -9.06
N VAL A 17 -5.42 -6.16 -8.15
CA VAL A 17 -4.81 -7.09 -7.19
C VAL A 17 -5.86 -7.66 -6.22
N PRO A 18 -5.68 -8.90 -5.71
CA PRO A 18 -6.66 -9.53 -4.85
C PRO A 18 -6.72 -8.90 -3.45
N ALA A 19 -7.70 -9.34 -2.67
CA ALA A 19 -7.77 -9.05 -1.24
C ALA A 19 -6.50 -9.51 -0.51
N TYR A 20 -6.14 -8.80 0.56
CA TYR A 20 -4.98 -9.10 1.40
C TYR A 20 -3.66 -9.11 0.61
N TYR A 21 -3.58 -8.28 -0.44
CA TYR A 21 -2.37 -8.20 -1.27
C TYR A 21 -1.19 -7.63 -0.47
N GLY A 22 -1.45 -6.74 0.50
CA GLY A 22 -0.45 -6.17 1.39
C GLY A 22 0.03 -4.79 0.94
N LEU A 23 1.22 -4.41 1.40
CA LEU A 23 1.86 -3.15 1.06
C LEU A 23 2.24 -3.12 -0.43
N VAL A 24 1.98 -2.01 -1.09
CA VAL A 24 2.31 -1.75 -2.49
C VAL A 24 2.93 -0.37 -2.62
N GLN A 25 3.71 -0.16 -3.68
CA GLN A 25 4.34 1.12 -3.97
C GLN A 25 3.92 1.63 -5.34
N TRP A 26 3.52 2.88 -5.41
CA TRP A 26 3.25 3.57 -6.68
C TRP A 26 3.71 5.01 -6.61
N GLU A 27 4.48 5.43 -7.63
CA GLU A 27 5.02 6.79 -7.73
C GLU A 27 5.71 7.27 -6.43
N GLY A 28 6.54 6.40 -5.84
CA GLY A 28 7.29 6.69 -4.62
C GLY A 28 6.48 6.71 -3.32
N ASN A 29 5.16 6.52 -3.37
CA ASN A 29 4.29 6.46 -2.20
C ASN A 29 3.90 5.00 -1.89
N TYR A 30 3.65 4.70 -0.62
CA TYR A 30 3.26 3.37 -0.17
C TYR A 30 1.79 3.34 0.22
N TYR A 31 1.11 2.24 -0.09
CA TYR A 31 -0.32 2.04 0.18
C TYR A 31 -0.52 0.62 0.69
N TYR A 32 -1.57 0.38 1.48
CA TYR A 32 -1.85 -0.96 2.01
C TYR A 32 -3.21 -1.49 1.55
N VAL A 33 -3.18 -2.58 0.76
CA VAL A 33 -4.37 -3.26 0.27
C VAL A 33 -4.91 -4.23 1.32
N ASN A 34 -6.13 -3.99 1.77
CA ASN A 34 -6.81 -4.77 2.80
C ASN A 34 -7.54 -6.02 2.24
N ASP A 35 -8.27 -6.70 3.13
CA ASP A 35 -9.13 -7.86 2.87
C ASP A 35 -10.33 -7.61 1.95
N TYR A 36 -10.62 -6.34 1.61
CA TYR A 36 -11.63 -5.95 0.61
C TYR A 36 -11.03 -5.63 -0.76
N ALA A 37 -9.74 -5.94 -0.96
CA ALA A 37 -8.96 -5.59 -2.16
C ALA A 37 -8.84 -4.08 -2.40
N ALA A 38 -9.12 -3.26 -1.38
CA ALA A 38 -9.06 -1.80 -1.44
C ALA A 38 -7.93 -1.26 -0.56
N ILE A 39 -7.43 -0.08 -0.89
CA ILE A 39 -6.45 0.59 -0.01
C ILE A 39 -7.13 1.16 1.24
N VAL A 40 -6.40 1.15 2.35
CA VAL A 40 -6.80 1.86 3.57
C VAL A 40 -6.58 3.37 3.41
N LYS A 41 -7.41 4.18 4.08
CA LYS A 41 -7.36 5.65 4.04
C LYS A 41 -7.73 6.22 5.41
N ASN A 42 -7.09 7.33 5.78
CA ASN A 42 -7.34 8.11 6.99
C ASN A 42 -7.41 7.23 8.26
N VAL A 43 -6.41 6.35 8.44
CA VAL A 43 -6.42 5.35 9.50
C VAL A 43 -5.01 4.93 9.91
N LYS A 44 -4.84 4.62 11.20
CA LYS A 44 -3.70 3.86 11.70
C LYS A 44 -3.96 2.37 11.53
N LYS A 45 -3.14 1.68 10.74
CA LYS A 45 -3.32 0.27 10.41
C LYS A 45 -2.08 -0.54 10.76
N TYR A 46 -2.28 -1.71 11.36
CA TYR A 46 -1.22 -2.70 11.47
C TYR A 46 -0.99 -3.34 10.09
N VAL A 47 0.19 -3.12 9.52
CA VAL A 47 0.67 -3.70 8.27
C VAL A 47 1.38 -5.00 8.60
N SER A 48 0.74 -6.13 8.33
CA SER A 48 1.29 -7.47 8.57
C SER A 48 2.02 -8.04 7.35
N LYS A 49 1.75 -7.52 6.16
CA LYS A 49 2.31 -8.00 4.89
C LYS A 49 2.96 -6.85 4.13
N THR A 50 4.28 -6.72 4.27
CA THR A 50 5.07 -5.61 3.70
C THR A 50 5.51 -5.88 2.25
N ASN A 51 5.30 -7.10 1.76
CA ASN A 51 5.73 -7.57 0.44
C ASN A 51 7.24 -7.36 0.18
N GLY A 52 8.05 -7.30 1.24
CA GLY A 52 9.49 -7.08 1.12
C GLY A 52 9.85 -5.71 0.54
N LEU A 53 8.92 -4.75 0.56
CA LEU A 53 9.21 -3.39 0.12
C LEU A 53 10.22 -2.74 1.05
N THR A 54 11.04 -1.88 0.47
CA THR A 54 12.04 -1.08 1.17
C THR A 54 11.65 0.39 1.10
N TRP A 55 12.13 1.17 2.06
CA TRP A 55 12.22 2.62 1.99
C TRP A 55 13.15 3.06 0.85
N ALA A 56 13.20 4.37 0.60
CA ALA A 56 14.02 4.95 -0.46
C ALA A 56 15.53 4.74 -0.24
N ASP A 57 15.97 4.59 1.01
CA ASP A 57 17.37 4.30 1.37
C ASP A 57 17.73 2.80 1.26
N GLY A 58 16.78 1.94 0.89
CA GLY A 58 16.95 0.50 0.79
C GLY A 58 16.70 -0.26 2.09
N THR A 59 16.39 0.42 3.19
CA THR A 59 16.02 -0.22 4.45
C THR A 59 14.67 -0.94 4.30
N ALA A 60 14.56 -2.19 4.78
CA ALA A 60 13.32 -2.94 4.69
C ALA A 60 12.19 -2.29 5.51
N ILE A 61 10.98 -2.27 4.95
CA ILE A 61 9.78 -1.89 5.71
C ILE A 61 9.36 -3.10 6.52
N GLU A 62 9.37 -2.96 7.85
CA GLU A 62 8.97 -4.01 8.78
C GLU A 62 7.45 -4.03 9.01
N SER A 63 6.95 -5.11 9.61
CA SER A 63 5.55 -5.15 10.05
C SER A 63 5.35 -4.23 11.26
N GLY A 64 4.28 -3.44 11.27
CA GLY A 64 4.06 -2.47 12.33
C GLY A 64 2.80 -1.65 12.14
N TYR A 65 2.54 -0.75 13.08
CA TYR A 65 1.48 0.24 12.92
C TYR A 65 2.00 1.42 12.10
N TYR A 66 1.30 1.72 11.01
CA TYR A 66 1.55 2.86 10.15
C TYR A 66 0.30 3.70 10.00
N GLU A 67 0.48 4.98 9.75
CA GLU A 67 -0.62 5.93 9.53
C GLU A 67 -0.75 6.22 8.05
N PHE A 68 -1.99 6.26 7.57
CA PHE A 68 -2.32 6.51 6.17
C PHE A 68 -3.20 7.76 6.06
N ASP A 69 -2.84 8.67 5.17
CA ASP A 69 -3.53 9.94 4.96
C ASP A 69 -4.90 9.75 4.25
N ALA A 70 -5.58 10.85 3.95
CA ALA A 70 -6.91 10.84 3.33
C ALA A 70 -6.89 10.24 1.91
N GLU A 71 -5.76 10.33 1.22
CA GLU A 71 -5.51 9.74 -0.09
C GLU A 71 -5.10 8.26 0.01
N GLY A 72 -4.71 7.81 1.20
CA GLY A 72 -4.28 6.45 1.53
C GLY A 72 -2.78 6.23 1.42
N LYS A 73 -1.98 7.30 1.29
CA LYS A 73 -0.53 7.21 1.32
C LYS A 73 -0.08 6.99 2.75
N MET A 74 0.85 6.06 2.93
CA MET A 74 1.57 5.92 4.19
C MET A 74 2.31 7.22 4.49
N ILE A 75 2.09 7.77 5.68
CA ILE A 75 2.82 8.93 6.18
C ILE A 75 4.21 8.44 6.59
N ILE A 76 5.22 9.02 5.96
CA ILE A 76 6.64 8.73 6.21
C ILE A 76 7.18 9.90 7.03
N GLU A 77 7.81 9.60 8.17
CA GLU A 77 8.51 10.57 9.02
C GLU A 77 9.96 10.77 8.59
#